data_AF-A0AAN7JG21-F1
#
_entry.id   AF-A0AAN7JG21-F1
#
_cell.length_a   1.000
_cell.length_b   1.000
_cell.length_c   1.000
_cell.angle_alpha   90.00
_cell.angle_beta   90.00
_cell.angle_gamma   90.00
#
_symmetry.space_group_name_H-M   'P 1'
#
loop_
_entity.id
_entity.type
_entity.pdbx_description
1 polymer ?
#
loop_
_entity_poly.entity_id
_entity_poly.type
_entity_poly.pdbx_seq_one_letter_code
_entity_poly.pdbx_strand_id
1 'polypeptide(L)'
;MAMNNAFRSASKLISSSSESLLSRSVSRGIHSTGVKRMGGGHGHDEPYYLHAKHMYNLDRMKNQGLKMTLAVFAAFSIGVGVPVYAVIFQQKKTASA
;
A
#
# COMPACT_ATOMS: atom_id res chain seq x y z
N MET A 1 1.03 20.36 42.06
CA MET A 1 0.30 19.07 42.03
C MET A 1 -0.96 19.19 41.16
N ALA A 2 -0.83 19.18 39.83
CA ALA A 2 -1.97 19.37 38.91
C ALA A 2 -2.19 18.20 37.91
N MET A 3 -1.23 17.28 37.81
CA MET A 3 -1.26 16.19 36.82
C MET A 3 -2.01 14.94 37.28
N ASN A 4 -2.28 14.81 38.59
CA ASN A 4 -2.91 13.59 39.15
C ASN A 4 -4.42 13.53 38.90
N ASN A 5 -5.09 14.66 38.65
CA ASN A 5 -6.53 14.69 38.39
C ASN A 5 -6.89 14.34 36.93
N ALA A 6 -5.96 14.56 35.98
CA ALA A 6 -6.20 14.25 34.56
C ALA A 6 -6.33 12.74 34.30
N PHE A 7 -5.50 11.93 34.96
CA PHE A 7 -5.52 10.47 34.81
C PHE A 7 -6.79 9.82 35.37
N ARG A 8 -7.39 10.38 36.43
CA ARG A 8 -8.67 9.90 36.98
C ARG A 8 -9.88 10.24 36.11
N SER A 9 -9.78 11.26 35.26
CA SER A 9 -10.87 11.66 34.35
C SER A 9 -10.88 10.82 33.07
N ALA A 10 -9.70 10.48 32.54
CA ALA A 10 -9.55 9.64 31.35
C ALA A 10 -10.00 8.18 31.58
N SER A 11 -9.80 7.63 32.78
CA SER A 11 -10.24 6.27 33.11
C SER A 11 -11.77 6.11 33.14
N LYS A 12 -12.52 7.19 33.38
CA LYS A 12 -13.99 7.16 33.35
C LYS A 12 -14.55 7.11 31.92
N LEU A 13 -13.83 7.68 30.94
CA LEU A 13 -14.16 7.57 29.51
C LEU A 13 -13.91 6.15 28.97
N ILE A 14 -12.87 5.48 29.48
CA ILE A 14 -12.56 4.10 29.10
C ILE A 14 -13.62 3.13 29.66
N SER A 15 -14.05 3.29 30.92
CA SER A 15 -15.13 2.45 31.49
C SER A 15 -16.51 2.68 30.86
N SER A 16 -16.78 3.85 30.28
CA SER A 16 -18.04 4.13 29.56
C SER A 16 -18.04 3.64 28.11
N SER A 17 -16.89 3.18 27.58
CA SER A 17 -16.78 2.71 26.19
C SER A 17 -17.11 1.22 26.03
N SER A 18 -17.26 0.49 27.14
CA SER A 18 -17.53 -0.95 27.18
C SER A 18 -18.89 -1.35 26.61
N GLU A 19 -19.86 -0.45 26.57
CA GLU A 19 -21.23 -0.71 26.10
C GLU A 19 -21.44 -0.43 24.59
N SER A 20 -20.37 -0.11 23.85
CA SER A 20 -20.43 0.06 22.38
C SER A 20 -19.64 -1.00 21.61
N LEU A 21 -19.03 -1.96 22.32
CA LEU A 21 -18.42 -3.15 21.73
C LEU A 21 -19.45 -4.24 21.43
N LEU A 22 -20.71 -3.86 21.19
CA LEU A 22 -21.65 -4.70 20.46
C LEU A 22 -21.13 -4.85 19.03
N SER A 23 -20.35 -5.91 18.90
CA SER A 23 -19.89 -6.60 17.70
C SER A 23 -20.89 -6.49 16.54
N ARG A 24 -20.85 -5.36 15.82
CA ARG A 24 -21.19 -5.38 14.40
C ARG A 24 -20.00 -6.06 13.75
N SER A 25 -20.14 -7.38 13.58
CA SER A 25 -19.28 -8.19 12.73
C SER A 25 -19.29 -7.57 11.32
N VAL A 26 -18.41 -6.60 11.10
CA VAL A 26 -18.04 -6.17 9.76
C VAL A 26 -17.32 -7.38 9.20
N SER A 27 -18.01 -8.09 8.30
CA SER A 27 -17.40 -9.10 7.45
C SER A 27 -16.30 -8.44 6.63
N ARG A 28 -15.11 -8.32 7.24
CA ARG A 28 -13.86 -8.09 6.51
C ARG A 28 -13.53 -9.43 5.88
N GLY A 29 -14.27 -9.76 4.82
CA GLY A 29 -13.95 -10.90 3.99
C GLY A 29 -12.54 -10.70 3.47
N ILE A 30 -11.59 -11.46 4.01
CA ILE A 30 -10.31 -11.66 3.34
C ILE A 30 -10.69 -12.29 2.01
N HIS A 31 -10.60 -11.50 0.93
CA HIS A 31 -10.72 -12.03 -0.42
C HIS A 31 -9.47 -12.86 -0.66
N SER A 32 -9.46 -14.07 -0.11
CA SER A 32 -8.53 -15.10 -0.50
C SER A 32 -8.76 -15.31 -1.98
N THR A 33 -7.79 -14.94 -2.80
CA THR A 33 -7.77 -15.29 -4.21
C THR A 33 -7.65 -16.80 -4.28
N GLY A 34 -8.78 -17.50 -4.14
CA GLY A 34 -8.86 -18.93 -4.32
C GLY A 34 -8.29 -19.27 -5.69
N VAL A 35 -7.30 -20.15 -5.72
CA VAL A 35 -6.79 -20.74 -6.95
C VAL A 35 -7.99 -21.23 -7.75
N LYS A 36 -8.23 -20.60 -8.92
CA LYS A 36 -9.32 -20.94 -9.83
C LYS A 36 -9.19 -22.42 -10.14
N ARG A 37 -10.20 -23.22 -9.77
CA ARG A 37 -10.17 -24.68 -9.99
C ARG A 37 -10.04 -24.96 -11.49
N MET A 38 -8.97 -25.67 -11.83
CA MET A 38 -8.74 -26.24 -13.15
C MET A 38 -9.73 -27.40 -13.32
N GLY A 39 -10.74 -27.24 -14.16
CA GLY A 39 -11.74 -28.29 -14.34
C GLY A 39 -12.80 -27.96 -15.39
N GLY A 40 -12.48 -28.30 -16.65
CA GLY A 40 -13.42 -28.84 -17.64
C GLY A 40 -14.54 -27.94 -18.16
N GLY A 41 -14.37 -27.41 -19.37
CA GLY A 41 -15.47 -26.85 -20.15
C GLY A 41 -14.98 -26.23 -21.45
N HIS A 42 -15.51 -26.70 -22.58
CA HIS A 42 -15.14 -26.32 -23.95
C HIS A 42 -15.28 -24.80 -24.19
N GLY A 43 -14.16 -24.11 -24.35
CA GLY A 43 -14.08 -22.68 -24.65
C GLY A 43 -12.65 -22.19 -24.44
N HIS A 44 -12.10 -21.46 -25.41
CA HIS A 44 -10.74 -20.91 -25.40
C HIS A 44 -10.54 -19.83 -24.31
N ASP A 45 -10.68 -20.17 -23.03
CA ASP A 45 -10.50 -19.28 -21.88
C ASP A 45 -9.09 -19.38 -21.29
N GLU A 46 -8.11 -19.52 -22.18
CA GLU A 46 -6.70 -19.35 -21.84
C GLU A 46 -6.48 -17.86 -21.53
N PRO A 47 -5.86 -17.46 -20.41
CA PRO A 47 -5.60 -16.05 -20.13
C PRO A 47 -4.84 -15.44 -21.32
N TYR A 48 -5.31 -14.30 -21.83
CA TYR A 48 -4.74 -13.62 -23.01
C TYR A 48 -3.21 -13.48 -23.00
N TYR A 49 -2.60 -13.47 -21.80
CA TYR A 49 -1.15 -13.39 -21.59
C TYR A 49 -0.39 -14.71 -21.79
N LEU A 50 -1.05 -15.87 -21.71
CA LEU A 50 -0.40 -17.19 -21.81
C LEU A 50 -0.05 -17.61 -23.25
N HIS A 51 -0.90 -17.26 -24.21
CA HIS A 51 -0.65 -17.50 -25.65
C HIS A 51 -0.52 -16.20 -26.45
N ALA A 52 -0.07 -15.11 -25.82
CA ALA A 52 0.12 -13.84 -26.49
C ALA A 52 1.26 -13.95 -27.53
N LYS A 53 1.05 -13.38 -28.73
CA LYS A 53 2.09 -13.28 -29.77
C LYS A 53 3.32 -12.48 -29.31
N HIS A 54 3.12 -11.53 -28.40
CA HIS A 54 4.17 -10.68 -27.83
C HIS A 54 4.18 -10.80 -26.31
N MET A 55 5.38 -10.88 -25.73
CA MET A 55 5.57 -11.03 -24.28
C MET A 55 4.97 -9.88 -23.47
N TYR A 56 5.02 -8.65 -24.01
CA TYR A 56 4.37 -7.49 -23.42
C TYR A 56 3.33 -6.93 -24.38
N ASN A 57 2.13 -6.68 -23.85
CA ASN A 57 1.12 -5.90 -24.55
C ASN A 57 0.96 -4.54 -23.85
N LEU A 58 1.86 -3.62 -24.17
CA LEU A 58 1.86 -2.28 -23.58
C LEU A 58 0.71 -1.41 -24.13
N ASP A 59 0.32 -1.61 -25.38
CA ASP A 59 -0.72 -0.81 -26.06
C ASP A 59 -2.12 -1.05 -25.48
N ARG A 60 -2.37 -2.23 -24.90
CA ARG A 60 -3.61 -2.50 -24.14
C ARG A 60 -3.63 -1.90 -22.74
N MET A 61 -2.54 -1.27 -22.28
CA MET A 61 -2.51 -0.67 -20.94
C MET A 61 -3.31 0.64 -20.92
N LYS A 62 -4.39 0.69 -20.15
CA LYS A 62 -5.13 1.94 -19.93
C LYS A 62 -4.22 3.01 -19.31
N ASN A 63 -4.25 4.22 -19.89
CA ASN A 63 -3.43 5.37 -19.52
C ASN A 63 -1.91 5.10 -19.63
N GLN A 64 -1.48 4.38 -20.66
CA GLN A 64 -0.08 3.99 -20.87
C GLN A 64 0.88 5.16 -20.81
N GLY A 65 0.62 6.25 -21.53
CA GLY A 65 1.47 7.44 -21.54
C GLY A 65 1.71 8.00 -20.14
N LEU A 66 0.64 8.19 -19.36
CA LEU A 66 0.73 8.69 -17.99
C LEU A 66 1.51 7.74 -17.07
N LYS A 67 1.29 6.43 -17.18
CA LYS A 67 1.98 5.45 -16.35
C LYS A 67 3.47 5.36 -16.68
N MET A 68 3.82 5.38 -17.97
CA MET A 68 5.22 5.31 -18.39
C MET A 68 5.98 6.58 -18.02
N THR A 69 5.39 7.77 -18.21
CA THR A 69 6.04 9.03 -17.81
C THR A 69 6.18 9.13 -16.29
N LEU A 70 5.16 8.78 -15.52
CA LEU A 70 5.23 8.77 -14.06
C LEU A 70 6.28 7.76 -13.55
N ALA A 71 6.34 6.57 -14.17
CA ALA A 71 7.32 5.55 -13.79
C ALA A 71 8.75 6.03 -14.05
N VAL A 72 9.03 6.62 -15.21
CA VAL A 72 10.34 7.19 -15.54
C VAL A 72 10.69 8.34 -14.59
N PHE A 73 9.75 9.24 -14.35
CA PHE A 73 9.95 10.37 -13.44
C PHE A 73 10.24 9.92 -12.00
N ALA A 74 9.52 8.92 -11.51
CA ALA A 74 9.73 8.35 -10.18
C ALA A 74 11.10 7.67 -10.07
N ALA A 75 11.47 6.85 -11.05
CA ALA A 75 12.77 6.19 -11.08
C ALA A 75 13.93 7.21 -11.09
N PHE A 76 13.83 8.25 -11.92
CA PHE A 76 14.81 9.32 -11.97
C PHE A 76 14.89 10.10 -10.65
N SER A 77 13.74 10.45 -10.09
CA SER A 77 13.64 11.20 -8.82
C SER A 77 14.26 10.43 -7.65
N ILE A 78 14.10 9.10 -7.60
CA ILE A 78 14.77 8.26 -6.59
C ILE A 78 16.28 8.21 -6.88
N GLY A 79 16.68 8.04 -8.14
CA GLY A 79 18.08 7.95 -8.56
C GLY A 79 18.89 9.21 -8.21
N VAL A 80 18.28 10.39 -8.25
CA VAL A 80 18.94 11.66 -7.90
C VAL A 80 18.69 12.06 -6.44
N GLY A 81 17.47 11.85 -5.94
CA GLY A 81 17.07 12.27 -4.61
C GLY A 81 17.82 11.55 -3.49
N VAL A 82 18.06 10.25 -3.62
CA VAL A 82 18.77 9.46 -2.59
C VAL A 82 20.22 9.93 -2.41
N PRO A 83 21.05 10.07 -3.47
CA PRO A 83 22.41 10.59 -3.32
C PRO A 83 22.47 12.01 -2.72
N VAL A 84 21.60 12.93 -3.17
CA VAL A 84 21.56 14.31 -2.64
C VAL A 84 21.23 14.30 -1.15
N TYR A 85 20.22 13.52 -0.74
CA TYR A 85 19.87 13.40 0.66
C TYR A 85 21.00 12.78 1.50
N ALA A 86 21.72 11.80 0.96
CA ALA A 86 22.86 11.19 1.63
C ALA A 86 23.97 12.22 1.91
N VAL A 87 24.27 13.12 0.96
CA VAL A 87 25.25 14.19 1.16
C VAL A 87 24.77 15.18 2.23
N ILE A 88 23.52 15.63 2.17
CA ILE A 88 22.94 16.53 3.18
C ILE A 88 23.02 15.89 4.56
N PHE A 89 22.69 14.61 4.67
CA PHE A 89 22.77 13.87 5.93
C PHE A 89 24.19 13.81 6.47
N GLN A 90 25.20 13.58 5.61
CA GLN A 90 26.60 13.59 6.01
C GLN A 90 27.05 14.98 6.47
N GLN A 91 26.72 16.03 5.73
CA GLN A 91 27.05 17.41 6.13
C GLN A 91 26.41 17.79 7.47
N LYS A 92 25.16 17.40 7.71
CA LYS A 92 24.48 17.62 8.99
C LYS A 92 25.16 16.87 10.15
N LYS A 93 25.70 15.68 9.92
CA LYS A 93 26.49 14.96 10.93
C LYS A 93 27.81 15.67 11.22
N THR A 94 28.54 16.13 10.18
CA THR A 94 29.82 16.83 10.34
C THR A 94 29.65 18.19 11.01
N ALA A 95 28.60 18.95 10.68
CA ALA A 95 28.35 20.28 11.27
C ALA A 95 27.84 20.22 12.72
N SER A 96 27.42 19.05 13.21
CA SER A 96 26.94 18.83 14.58
C SER A 96 28.04 18.32 15.53
N ALA A 97 29.24 18.07 15.02
CA ALA A 97 30.43 17.67 15.77
C ALA A 97 31.35 18.87 15.97
#